data_AF-A0A163S2D3-F1
#
_entry.id   AF-A0A163S2D3-F1
#
_cell.length_a   1.000
_cell.length_b   1.000
_cell.length_c   1.000
_cell.angle_alpha   90.00
_cell.angle_beta   90.00
_cell.angle_gamma   90.00
#
_symmetry.space_group_name_H-M   'P 1'
#
loop_
_entity.id
_entity.type
_entity.pdbx_description
1 polymer ?
#
loop_
_entity_poly.entity_id
_entity_poly.type
_entity_poly.pdbx_seq_one_letter_code
_entity_poly.pdbx_strand_id
1 'polypeptide(L)'
;MGIIFTIFLVYQWDHVVPVLEFLGIIDWLDSMGLIYEDAAYLTGFSIFMFAIKATIIFCILVAVFLVLGIILTMIGSSSVGFFLLAVPFIILFSPFLFIYVLIKGAFETEEEKAENRRIYLEGKKTILELIQESSEELTKEQAFNRLNRLPTSGDTNFLIAVTKNEDIYLLLPNPVGVYFHEGVPAEKLAVEKTEVPIGKDPTKLPNRLTATLSETGSKYTTLPIEDINYIYNYNKKDFNPVINKFITTKRFDNYLKKAINSYFTRKFNLKRLMSESKTREDFNNYASQLVEMNAFNEDIVKMMWESEQFLTAEKE
;
A
#
# COMPACT_ATOMS: atom_id res chain seq x y z
N MET A 1 -37.85 -25.32 13.19
CA MET A 1 -36.38 -25.53 13.21
C MET A 1 -35.98 -26.65 14.16
N GLY A 2 -36.31 -26.60 15.46
CA GLY A 2 -35.92 -27.65 16.43
C GLY A 2 -36.28 -29.09 16.02
N ILE A 3 -37.54 -29.34 15.64
CA ILE A 3 -37.99 -30.68 15.21
C ILE A 3 -37.22 -31.18 13.98
N ILE A 4 -37.00 -30.32 12.98
CA ILE A 4 -36.26 -30.68 11.77
C ILE A 4 -34.80 -31.00 12.10
N PHE A 5 -34.17 -30.22 12.99
CA PHE A 5 -32.81 -30.46 13.45
C PHE A 5 -32.69 -31.76 14.25
N THR A 6 -33.68 -32.07 15.11
CA THR A 6 -33.72 -33.35 15.84
C THR A 6 -33.86 -34.53 14.88
N ILE A 7 -34.73 -34.45 13.88
CA ILE A 7 -34.86 -35.51 12.84
C ILE A 7 -33.53 -35.67 12.09
N PHE A 8 -32.86 -34.57 11.74
CA PHE A 8 -31.56 -34.60 11.08
C PHE A 8 -30.46 -35.23 11.95
N LEU A 9 -30.42 -34.89 13.25
CA LEU A 9 -29.47 -35.48 14.19
C LEU A 9 -29.69 -36.99 14.37
N VAL A 10 -30.95 -37.42 14.46
CA VAL A 10 -31.28 -38.85 14.54
C VAL A 10 -30.91 -39.58 13.25
N TYR A 11 -31.15 -38.96 12.10
CA TYR A 11 -30.72 -39.52 10.81
C TYR A 11 -29.18 -39.62 10.69
N GLN A 12 -28.44 -38.69 11.30
CA GLN A 12 -26.97 -38.65 11.31
C GLN A 12 -26.35 -39.30 12.56
N TRP A 13 -27.13 -40.08 13.32
CA TRP A 13 -26.71 -40.55 14.64
C TRP A 13 -25.37 -41.30 14.62
N ASP A 14 -25.17 -42.19 13.65
CA ASP A 14 -23.93 -42.97 13.51
C ASP A 14 -22.68 -42.11 13.29
N HIS A 15 -22.84 -40.90 12.74
CA HIS A 15 -21.74 -39.95 12.53
C HIS A 15 -21.55 -39.01 13.73
N VAL A 16 -22.63 -38.76 14.48
CA VAL A 16 -22.63 -37.89 15.67
C VAL A 16 -22.06 -38.63 16.89
N VAL A 17 -22.35 -39.92 17.05
CA VAL A 17 -21.92 -40.73 18.21
C VAL A 17 -20.41 -40.69 18.44
N PRO A 18 -19.53 -40.95 17.44
CA PRO A 18 -18.08 -40.91 17.67
C PRO A 18 -17.57 -39.53 18.14
N VAL A 19 -18.23 -38.45 17.70
CA VAL A 19 -17.91 -37.09 18.14
C VAL A 19 -18.34 -36.87 19.59
N LEU A 20 -19.53 -37.35 19.97
CA LEU A 20 -20.01 -37.28 21.35
C LEU A 20 -19.18 -38.14 22.30
N GLU A 21 -18.72 -39.32 21.86
CA GLU A 21 -17.78 -40.18 22.60
C GLU A 21 -16.43 -39.50 22.76
N PHE A 22 -15.87 -38.93 21.69
CA PHE A 22 -14.61 -38.19 21.74
C PHE A 22 -14.66 -37.01 22.72
N LEU A 23 -15.82 -36.34 22.82
CA LEU A 23 -16.04 -35.25 23.78
C LEU A 23 -16.34 -35.75 25.22
N GLY A 24 -16.44 -37.06 25.44
CA GLY A 24 -16.79 -37.66 26.73
C GLY A 24 -18.24 -37.41 27.17
N ILE A 25 -19.10 -36.99 26.24
CA ILE A 25 -20.51 -36.67 26.54
C ILE A 25 -21.29 -37.96 26.84
N ILE A 26 -20.99 -39.05 26.12
CA ILE A 26 -21.68 -40.33 26.32
C ILE A 26 -21.36 -40.89 27.70
N ASP A 27 -20.08 -40.96 28.08
CA ASP A 27 -19.64 -41.41 29.41
C ASP A 27 -20.24 -40.56 30.53
N TRP A 28 -20.34 -39.24 30.31
CA TRP A 28 -20.97 -38.34 31.26
C TRP A 28 -22.46 -38.62 31.42
N LEU A 29 -23.21 -38.77 30.32
CA LEU A 29 -24.64 -39.11 30.36
C LEU A 29 -24.88 -40.48 31.02
N ASP A 30 -24.00 -41.45 30.75
CA ASP A 30 -24.05 -42.77 31.37
C ASP A 30 -23.78 -42.70 32.87
N SER A 31 -22.77 -41.93 33.30
CA SER A 31 -22.48 -41.71 34.73
C SER A 31 -23.62 -41.05 35.50
N MET A 32 -24.48 -40.30 34.80
CA MET A 32 -25.70 -39.71 35.36
C MET A 32 -26.90 -40.67 35.38
N GLY A 33 -26.75 -41.91 34.88
CA GLY A 33 -27.80 -42.91 34.78
C GLY A 33 -28.87 -42.55 33.75
N LEU A 34 -28.50 -41.84 32.69
CA LEU A 34 -29.45 -41.40 31.64
C LEU A 34 -29.52 -42.38 30.46
N ILE A 35 -28.59 -43.34 30.38
CA ILE A 35 -28.51 -44.34 29.31
C ILE A 35 -29.03 -45.70 29.82
N TYR A 36 -29.96 -46.28 29.06
CA TYR A 36 -30.52 -47.61 29.27
C TYR A 36 -30.19 -48.48 28.05
N GLU A 37 -29.33 -49.48 28.22
CA GLU A 37 -28.76 -50.30 27.14
C GLU A 37 -29.84 -51.03 26.31
N ASP A 38 -30.91 -51.51 26.95
CA ASP A 38 -31.97 -52.30 26.29
C ASP A 38 -33.24 -51.49 26.00
N ALA A 39 -33.26 -50.19 26.27
CA ALA A 39 -34.46 -49.37 26.18
C ALA A 39 -34.17 -47.98 25.57
N ALA A 40 -33.87 -47.95 24.26
CA ALA A 40 -33.56 -46.73 23.52
C ALA A 40 -34.62 -45.62 23.70
N TYR A 41 -35.91 -45.97 23.80
CA TYR A 41 -36.97 -44.99 24.05
C TYR A 41 -36.91 -44.37 25.45
N LEU A 42 -36.51 -45.15 26.48
CA LEU A 42 -36.31 -44.64 27.85
C LEU A 42 -35.06 -43.78 27.94
N THR A 43 -33.98 -44.15 27.25
CA THR A 43 -32.76 -43.33 27.11
C THR A 43 -33.11 -41.98 26.48
N GLY A 44 -33.78 -42.00 25.31
CA GLY A 44 -34.20 -40.78 24.63
C GLY A 44 -35.11 -39.90 25.49
N PHE A 45 -36.10 -40.51 26.17
CA PHE A 45 -36.99 -39.78 27.08
C PHE A 45 -36.24 -39.19 28.29
N SER A 46 -35.31 -39.94 28.88
CA SER A 46 -34.54 -39.50 30.05
C SER A 46 -33.60 -38.35 29.72
N ILE A 47 -32.87 -38.46 28.59
CA ILE A 47 -32.03 -37.39 28.05
C ILE A 47 -32.88 -36.16 27.72
N PHE A 48 -34.05 -36.34 27.10
CA PHE A 48 -34.95 -35.24 26.78
C PHE A 48 -35.50 -34.53 28.04
N MET A 49 -35.95 -35.29 29.03
CA MET A 49 -36.41 -34.74 30.31
C MET A 49 -35.28 -34.06 31.08
N PHE A 50 -34.07 -34.60 31.01
CA PHE A 50 -32.87 -33.96 31.55
C PHE A 50 -32.59 -32.63 30.84
N ALA A 51 -32.63 -32.60 29.51
CA ALA A 51 -32.45 -31.38 28.72
C ALA A 51 -33.51 -30.32 29.05
N ILE A 52 -34.78 -30.70 29.23
CA ILE A 52 -35.84 -29.77 29.68
C ILE A 52 -35.50 -29.21 31.06
N LYS A 53 -35.15 -30.05 32.03
CA LYS A 53 -34.80 -29.61 33.39
C LYS A 53 -33.59 -28.67 33.37
N ALA A 54 -32.54 -29.03 32.64
CA ALA A 54 -31.35 -28.21 32.45
C ALA A 54 -31.71 -26.86 31.81
N THR A 55 -32.58 -26.86 30.80
CA THR A 55 -33.05 -25.63 30.14
C THR A 55 -33.83 -24.74 31.11
N ILE A 56 -34.72 -25.31 31.93
CA ILE A 56 -35.47 -24.55 32.95
C ILE A 56 -34.51 -23.93 33.97
N ILE A 57 -33.57 -24.73 34.50
CA ILE A 57 -32.54 -24.24 35.45
C ILE A 57 -31.72 -23.13 34.81
N PHE A 58 -31.29 -23.31 33.56
CA PHE A 58 -30.55 -22.31 32.81
C PHE A 58 -31.34 -21.01 32.62
N CYS A 59 -32.63 -21.08 32.25
CA CYS A 59 -33.51 -19.92 32.15
C CYS A 59 -33.65 -19.17 33.47
N ILE A 60 -33.77 -19.89 34.60
CA ILE A 60 -33.81 -19.29 35.94
C ILE A 60 -32.49 -18.59 36.24
N LEU A 61 -31.34 -19.24 35.99
CA LEU A 61 -30.03 -18.64 36.20
C LEU A 61 -29.84 -17.37 35.36
N VAL A 62 -30.16 -17.42 34.06
CA VAL A 62 -30.10 -16.25 33.17
C VAL A 62 -30.99 -15.12 33.67
N ALA A 63 -32.21 -15.41 34.11
CA ALA A 63 -33.10 -14.40 34.69
C ALA A 63 -32.52 -13.77 35.95
N VAL A 64 -31.95 -14.58 36.86
CA VAL A 64 -31.27 -14.09 38.08
C VAL A 64 -30.07 -13.21 37.72
N PHE A 65 -29.20 -13.64 36.80
CA PHE A 65 -28.05 -12.86 36.35
C PHE A 65 -28.47 -11.55 35.67
N LEU A 66 -29.54 -11.55 34.87
CA LEU A 66 -30.08 -10.34 34.26
C LEU A 66 -30.59 -9.36 35.31
N VAL A 67 -31.38 -9.83 36.29
CA VAL A 67 -31.90 -8.97 37.37
C VAL A 67 -30.75 -8.40 38.21
N LEU A 68 -29.78 -9.23 38.61
CA LEU A 68 -28.59 -8.76 39.34
C LEU A 68 -27.76 -7.78 38.51
N GLY A 69 -27.58 -8.06 37.22
CA GLY A 69 -26.88 -7.17 36.29
C GLY A 69 -27.55 -5.81 36.18
N ILE A 70 -28.88 -5.77 36.03
CA ILE A 70 -29.66 -4.52 35.98
C ILE A 70 -29.49 -3.73 37.29
N ILE A 71 -29.66 -4.38 38.45
CA ILE A 71 -29.50 -3.74 39.76
C ILE A 71 -28.08 -3.15 39.91
N LEU A 72 -27.05 -3.91 39.54
CA LEU A 72 -25.66 -3.45 39.63
C LEU A 72 -25.34 -2.33 38.63
N THR A 73 -25.91 -2.34 37.43
CA THR A 73 -25.79 -1.21 36.49
C THR A 73 -26.49 0.05 36.97
N MET A 74 -27.59 -0.07 37.72
CA MET A 74 -28.29 1.07 38.30
C MET A 74 -27.54 1.68 39.48
N ILE A 75 -26.88 0.86 40.30
CA ILE A 75 -26.19 1.29 41.52
C ILE A 75 -24.76 1.77 41.24
N GLY A 76 -24.05 1.16 40.29
CA GLY A 76 -22.67 1.49 39.97
C GLY A 76 -22.53 2.23 38.65
N SER A 77 -21.88 3.40 38.63
CA SER A 77 -21.38 4.01 37.40
C SER A 77 -20.21 3.17 36.86
N SER A 78 -20.45 2.03 36.22
CA SER A 78 -19.32 1.14 35.97
C SER A 78 -19.52 0.15 34.83
N SER A 79 -18.46 0.03 34.05
CA SER A 79 -18.19 -1.04 33.10
C SER A 79 -18.43 -2.44 33.68
N VAL A 80 -18.36 -2.62 35.01
CA VAL A 80 -18.62 -3.89 35.70
C VAL A 80 -20.06 -4.39 35.50
N GLY A 81 -21.05 -3.50 35.59
CA GLY A 81 -22.45 -3.86 35.36
C GLY A 81 -22.68 -4.28 33.90
N PHE A 82 -22.02 -3.61 32.95
CA PHE A 82 -22.06 -4.00 31.53
C PHE A 82 -21.44 -5.39 31.31
N PHE A 83 -20.27 -5.69 31.91
CA PHE A 83 -19.67 -7.02 31.80
C PHE A 83 -20.56 -8.12 32.40
N LEU A 84 -21.17 -7.88 33.56
CA LEU A 84 -22.10 -8.85 34.18
C LEU A 84 -23.34 -9.09 33.33
N LEU A 85 -23.86 -8.07 32.63
CA LEU A 85 -24.93 -8.25 31.65
C LEU A 85 -24.44 -8.95 30.38
N ALA A 86 -23.21 -8.71 29.92
CA ALA A 86 -22.68 -9.31 28.70
C ALA A 86 -22.42 -10.83 28.84
N VAL A 87 -22.01 -11.31 30.02
CA VAL A 87 -21.71 -12.73 30.26
C VAL A 87 -22.85 -13.68 29.88
N PRO A 88 -24.11 -13.53 30.36
CA PRO A 88 -25.20 -14.43 29.99
C PRO A 88 -25.52 -14.35 28.49
N PHE A 89 -25.37 -13.18 27.86
CA PHE A 89 -25.50 -13.06 26.40
C PHE A 89 -24.39 -13.83 25.68
N ILE A 90 -23.12 -13.70 26.09
CA ILE A 90 -22.01 -14.45 25.49
C ILE A 90 -22.25 -15.95 25.63
N ILE A 91 -22.68 -16.44 26.80
CA ILE A 91 -22.98 -17.87 27.01
C ILE A 91 -24.15 -18.34 26.14
N LEU A 92 -25.20 -17.52 26.00
CA LEU A 92 -26.36 -17.84 25.16
C LEU A 92 -26.00 -17.86 23.67
N PHE A 93 -25.15 -16.93 23.23
CA PHE A 93 -24.78 -16.75 21.83
C PHE A 93 -23.53 -17.53 21.41
N SER A 94 -22.70 -18.02 22.35
CA SER A 94 -21.46 -18.72 22.04
C SER A 94 -21.65 -19.98 21.19
N PRO A 95 -22.71 -20.81 21.36
CA PRO A 95 -22.92 -21.97 20.50
C PRO A 95 -23.20 -21.54 19.06
N PHE A 96 -23.95 -20.45 18.85
CA PHE A 96 -24.23 -19.92 17.51
C PHE A 96 -22.99 -19.32 16.86
N LEU A 97 -22.16 -18.59 17.63
CA LEU A 97 -20.91 -18.03 17.13
C LEU A 97 -19.91 -19.14 16.77
N PHE A 98 -19.85 -20.20 17.58
CA PHE A 98 -19.03 -21.38 17.30
C PHE A 98 -19.49 -22.09 16.02
N ILE A 99 -20.79 -22.35 15.87
CA ILE A 99 -21.35 -22.93 14.63
C ILE A 99 -21.04 -22.03 13.42
N TYR A 100 -21.19 -20.71 13.56
CA TYR A 100 -20.85 -19.78 12.49
C TYR A 100 -19.38 -19.85 12.08
N VAL A 101 -18.45 -19.89 13.04
CA VAL A 101 -17.01 -20.03 12.78
C VAL A 101 -16.69 -21.37 12.11
N LEU A 102 -17.32 -22.46 12.54
CA LEU A 102 -17.16 -23.78 11.92
C LEU A 102 -17.68 -23.80 10.48
N ILE A 103 -18.89 -23.27 10.24
CA ILE A 103 -19.46 -23.16 8.89
C ILE A 103 -18.54 -22.29 8.03
N LYS A 104 -18.13 -21.11 8.51
CA LYS A 104 -17.22 -20.24 7.76
C LYS A 104 -15.91 -20.96 7.41
N GLY A 105 -15.29 -21.66 8.35
CA GLY A 105 -14.05 -22.41 8.10
C GLY A 105 -14.24 -23.63 7.19
N ALA A 106 -15.40 -24.28 7.23
CA ALA A 106 -15.71 -25.44 6.38
C ALA A 106 -16.09 -25.06 4.94
N PHE A 107 -16.66 -23.87 4.74
CA PHE A 107 -17.09 -23.37 3.43
C PHE A 107 -16.13 -22.35 2.80
N GLU A 108 -15.07 -21.92 3.50
CA GLU A 108 -14.01 -21.10 2.92
C GLU A 108 -13.26 -21.91 1.86
N THR A 109 -13.40 -21.51 0.60
CA THR A 109 -12.78 -22.23 -0.52
C THR A 109 -11.27 -22.04 -0.51
N GLU A 110 -10.53 -23.01 -1.07
CA GLU A 110 -9.08 -22.86 -1.25
C GLU A 110 -8.72 -21.62 -2.09
N GLU A 111 -9.60 -21.23 -3.02
CA GLU A 111 -9.46 -19.99 -3.79
C GLU A 111 -9.57 -18.74 -2.90
N GLU A 112 -10.55 -18.68 -1.99
CA GLU A 112 -10.72 -17.56 -1.07
C GLU A 112 -9.53 -17.46 -0.09
N LYS A 113 -9.02 -18.59 0.41
CA LYS A 113 -7.80 -18.63 1.24
C LYS A 113 -6.56 -18.17 0.47
N ALA A 114 -6.40 -18.62 -0.77
CA ALA A 114 -5.29 -18.23 -1.62
C ALA A 114 -5.33 -16.72 -1.94
N GLU A 115 -6.51 -16.19 -2.22
CA GLU A 115 -6.72 -14.77 -2.49
C GLU A 115 -6.47 -13.90 -1.24
N ASN A 116 -7.02 -14.28 -0.08
CA ASN A 116 -6.75 -13.61 1.19
C ASN A 116 -5.24 -13.63 1.53
N ARG A 117 -4.56 -14.75 1.24
CA ARG A 117 -3.11 -14.86 1.40
C ARG A 117 -2.36 -13.97 0.42
N ARG A 118 -2.79 -13.89 -0.85
CA ARG A 118 -2.21 -12.97 -1.85
C ARG A 118 -2.33 -11.53 -1.39
N ILE A 119 -3.52 -11.10 -0.98
CA ILE A 119 -3.79 -9.75 -0.46
C ILE A 119 -2.92 -9.46 0.78
N TYR A 120 -2.79 -10.41 1.69
CA TYR A 120 -1.92 -10.27 2.86
C TYR A 120 -0.45 -10.11 2.48
N LEU A 121 0.04 -10.89 1.52
CA LEU A 121 1.42 -10.81 1.04
C LEU A 121 1.68 -9.50 0.28
N GLU A 122 0.76 -9.06 -0.58
CA GLU A 122 0.80 -7.75 -1.21
C GLU A 122 0.79 -6.62 -0.15
N GLY A 123 -0.03 -6.78 0.90
CA GLY A 123 -0.05 -5.99 2.14
C GLY A 123 1.29 -5.86 2.85
N LYS A 124 2.18 -6.82 2.71
CA LYS A 124 3.51 -6.82 3.33
C LYS A 124 4.62 -6.25 2.46
N LYS A 125 4.39 -6.05 1.16
CA LYS A 125 5.43 -5.53 0.26
C LYS A 125 5.91 -4.16 0.71
N THR A 126 7.22 -3.96 0.67
CA THR A 126 7.85 -2.66 0.95
C THR A 126 7.58 -1.68 -0.18
N ILE A 127 7.78 -0.38 0.06
CA ILE A 127 7.65 0.64 -0.99
C ILE A 127 8.63 0.35 -2.14
N LEU A 128 9.84 -0.09 -1.82
CA LEU A 128 10.85 -0.44 -2.82
C LEU A 128 10.40 -1.60 -3.71
N GLU A 129 9.87 -2.67 -3.13
CA GLU A 129 9.33 -3.82 -3.89
C GLU A 129 8.18 -3.38 -4.81
N LEU A 130 7.29 -2.50 -4.33
CA LEU A 130 6.20 -1.97 -5.15
C LEU A 130 6.72 -1.11 -6.33
N ILE A 131 7.79 -0.34 -6.13
CA ILE A 131 8.44 0.43 -7.21
C ILE A 131 9.09 -0.53 -8.22
N GLN A 132 9.80 -1.56 -7.74
CA GLN A 132 10.47 -2.56 -8.56
C GLN A 132 9.48 -3.36 -9.44
N GLU A 133 8.33 -3.75 -8.89
CA GLU A 133 7.31 -4.48 -9.64
C GLU A 133 6.62 -3.62 -10.70
N SER A 134 6.51 -2.32 -10.45
CA SER A 134 5.81 -1.39 -11.32
C SER A 134 6.73 -0.71 -12.34
N SER A 135 8.06 -0.76 -12.18
CA SER A 135 9.00 0.08 -12.92
C SER A 135 10.15 -0.70 -13.55
N GLU A 136 10.71 -0.16 -14.63
CA GLU A 136 11.89 -0.73 -15.29
C GLU A 136 13.16 -0.15 -14.64
N GLU A 137 14.01 -1.02 -14.07
CA GLU A 137 15.32 -0.60 -13.56
C GLU A 137 16.26 -0.24 -14.72
N LEU A 138 16.94 0.90 -14.60
CA LEU A 138 17.92 1.38 -15.56
C LEU A 138 19.32 1.27 -14.98
N THR A 139 20.28 0.92 -15.82
CA THR A 139 21.70 1.11 -15.49
C THR A 139 22.01 2.60 -15.33
N LYS A 140 23.04 2.93 -14.54
CA LYS A 140 23.47 4.32 -14.34
C LYS A 140 23.75 5.04 -15.67
N GLU A 141 24.43 4.37 -16.60
CA GLU A 141 24.72 4.92 -17.93
C GLU A 141 23.45 5.23 -18.73
N GLN A 142 22.48 4.31 -18.77
CA GLN A 142 21.20 4.54 -19.44
C GLN A 142 20.42 5.70 -18.81
N ALA A 143 20.43 5.78 -17.48
CA ALA A 143 19.81 6.88 -16.76
C ALA A 143 20.47 8.22 -17.10
N PHE A 144 21.80 8.29 -17.11
CA PHE A 144 22.52 9.51 -17.49
C PHE A 144 22.25 9.95 -18.91
N ASN A 145 22.24 9.01 -19.86
CA ASN A 145 21.92 9.32 -21.24
C ASN A 145 20.48 9.87 -21.37
N ARG A 146 19.52 9.36 -20.59
CA ARG A 146 18.15 9.90 -20.56
C ARG A 146 18.04 11.26 -19.88
N LEU A 147 18.86 11.51 -18.85
CA LEU A 147 18.89 12.78 -18.14
C LEU A 147 19.65 13.87 -18.93
N ASN A 148 20.56 13.49 -19.83
CA ASN A 148 21.33 14.41 -20.69
C ASN A 148 20.47 15.05 -21.79
N ARG A 149 19.54 15.90 -21.35
CA ARG A 149 18.64 16.67 -22.19
C ARG A 149 18.22 17.94 -21.48
N LEU A 150 17.76 18.91 -22.24
CA LEU A 150 17.17 20.12 -21.68
C LEU A 150 15.73 19.83 -21.23
N PRO A 151 15.32 20.32 -20.04
CA PRO A 151 13.92 20.24 -19.63
C PRO A 151 13.03 21.09 -20.57
N THR A 152 11.76 20.70 -20.73
CA THR A 152 10.76 21.44 -21.51
C THR A 152 9.48 21.67 -20.72
N SER A 153 8.69 22.67 -21.12
CA SER A 153 7.33 22.84 -20.61
C SER A 153 6.49 21.58 -20.90
N GLY A 154 5.84 21.03 -19.88
CA GLY A 154 5.05 19.81 -20.00
C GLY A 154 5.86 18.51 -20.03
N ASP A 155 7.16 18.57 -19.77
CA ASP A 155 8.01 17.39 -19.71
C ASP A 155 7.54 16.41 -18.62
N THR A 156 7.40 15.14 -18.96
CA THR A 156 7.03 14.07 -18.02
C THR A 156 8.07 12.96 -17.98
N ASN A 157 9.17 13.06 -18.74
CA ASN A 157 10.15 11.98 -18.85
C ASN A 157 11.20 12.10 -17.73
N PHE A 158 10.75 12.09 -16.48
CA PHE A 158 11.61 12.06 -15.29
C PHE A 158 12.04 10.63 -14.96
N LEU A 159 13.03 10.48 -14.09
CA LEU A 159 13.42 9.18 -13.52
C LEU A 159 13.19 9.19 -12.01
N ILE A 160 13.00 8.00 -11.44
CA ILE A 160 12.91 7.83 -9.98
C ILE A 160 14.23 7.25 -9.49
N ALA A 161 14.87 7.90 -8.53
CA ALA A 161 16.02 7.36 -7.82
C ALA A 161 15.61 6.86 -6.44
N VAL A 162 16.21 5.74 -6.03
CA VAL A 162 16.19 5.27 -4.64
C VAL A 162 17.61 5.31 -4.11
N THR A 163 17.81 6.03 -3.01
CA THR A 163 19.13 6.15 -2.37
C THR A 163 19.47 4.94 -1.50
N LYS A 164 20.70 4.87 -1.00
CA LYS A 164 21.13 3.86 -0.01
C LYS A 164 20.30 3.86 1.28
N ASN A 165 19.71 5.00 1.62
CA ASN A 165 18.84 5.16 2.80
C ASN A 165 17.36 4.93 2.47
N GLU A 166 17.06 4.38 1.30
CA GLU A 166 15.69 4.15 0.79
C GLU A 166 14.86 5.42 0.59
N ASP A 167 15.48 6.61 0.64
CA ASP A 167 14.82 7.84 0.23
C ASP A 167 14.57 7.85 -1.28
N ILE A 168 13.38 8.29 -1.68
CA ILE A 168 12.91 8.29 -3.06
C ILE A 168 12.95 9.72 -3.62
N TYR A 169 13.54 9.87 -4.81
CA TYR A 169 13.72 11.16 -5.46
C TYR A 169 13.24 11.13 -6.91
N LEU A 170 12.68 12.23 -7.38
CA LEU A 170 12.43 12.52 -8.79
C LEU A 170 13.67 13.20 -9.38
N LEU A 171 14.37 12.53 -10.28
CA LEU A 171 15.54 13.07 -10.98
C LEU A 171 15.10 13.99 -12.12
N LEU A 172 15.67 15.20 -12.15
CA LEU A 172 15.37 16.21 -13.17
C LEU A 172 16.36 16.13 -14.33
N PRO A 173 15.92 16.44 -15.57
CA PRO A 173 16.82 16.53 -16.71
C PRO A 173 17.92 17.55 -16.43
N ASN A 174 19.17 17.12 -16.59
CA ASN A 174 20.35 17.92 -16.37
C ASN A 174 21.23 17.67 -17.59
N PRO A 175 21.43 18.65 -18.49
CA PRO A 175 22.36 18.48 -19.61
C PRO A 175 23.81 18.55 -19.11
N VAL A 176 24.70 17.82 -19.79
CA VAL A 176 26.13 17.75 -19.43
C VAL A 176 26.72 19.16 -19.41
N GLY A 177 27.55 19.45 -18.40
CA GLY A 177 28.19 20.75 -18.25
C GLY A 177 27.35 21.87 -17.62
N VAL A 178 26.18 21.61 -17.02
CA VAL A 178 25.51 22.63 -16.20
C VAL A 178 25.73 22.39 -14.70
N TYR A 179 25.38 21.21 -14.19
CA TYR A 179 25.53 20.87 -12.76
C TYR A 179 26.16 19.49 -12.49
N PHE A 180 26.57 18.76 -13.53
CA PHE A 180 26.93 17.33 -13.42
C PHE A 180 28.07 17.02 -12.45
N HIS A 181 29.01 17.94 -12.23
CA HIS A 181 30.14 17.70 -11.34
C HIS A 181 29.75 17.65 -9.86
N GLU A 182 28.58 18.18 -9.49
CA GLU A 182 28.09 18.22 -8.11
C GLU A 182 27.00 17.17 -7.82
N GLY A 183 26.47 16.52 -8.87
CA GLY A 183 25.42 15.51 -8.79
C GLY A 183 24.22 15.82 -9.71
N VAL A 184 23.10 15.12 -9.47
CA VAL A 184 21.88 15.24 -10.27
C VAL A 184 20.86 16.09 -9.51
N PRO A 185 20.30 17.16 -10.11
CA PRO A 185 19.21 17.90 -9.50
C PRO A 185 18.00 16.99 -9.32
N ALA A 186 17.47 16.96 -8.10
CA ALA A 186 16.45 16.02 -7.70
C ALA A 186 15.44 16.65 -6.74
N GLU A 187 14.22 16.13 -6.76
CA GLU A 187 13.15 16.48 -5.83
C GLU A 187 12.81 15.28 -4.94
N LYS A 188 12.90 15.44 -3.62
CA LYS A 188 12.53 14.36 -2.69
C LYS A 188 11.02 14.13 -2.76
N LEU A 189 10.63 12.87 -2.90
CA LEU A 189 9.23 12.45 -2.87
C LEU A 189 8.92 11.85 -1.51
N ALA A 190 7.82 12.29 -0.89
CA ALA A 190 7.23 11.59 0.22
C ALA A 190 6.27 10.54 -0.35
N VAL A 191 6.68 9.28 -0.29
CA VAL A 191 5.92 8.14 -0.82
C VAL A 191 5.29 7.41 0.35
N GLU A 192 3.97 7.31 0.33
CA GLU A 192 3.20 6.60 1.32
C GLU A 192 2.49 5.41 0.70
N LYS A 193 2.37 4.35 1.48
CA LYS A 193 1.57 3.17 1.16
C LYS A 193 0.14 3.42 1.61
N THR A 194 -0.77 3.63 0.66
CA THR A 194 -2.19 3.78 1.00
C THR A 194 -2.85 2.41 1.01
N GLU A 195 -3.25 1.94 2.19
CA GLU A 195 -4.05 0.72 2.34
C GLU A 195 -5.46 0.97 1.79
N VAL A 196 -5.84 0.22 0.75
CA VAL A 196 -7.20 0.24 0.24
C VAL A 196 -8.00 -0.79 1.06
N PRO A 197 -9.07 -0.38 1.78
CA PRO A 197 -9.82 -1.31 2.60
C PRO A 197 -10.42 -2.43 1.74
N ILE A 198 -10.10 -3.66 2.15
CA ILE A 198 -10.55 -4.90 1.52
C ILE A 198 -12.09 -4.94 1.58
N GLY A 199 -12.74 -5.19 0.43
CA GLY A 199 -14.19 -5.42 0.36
C GLY A 199 -15.03 -4.36 -0.37
N LYS A 200 -14.45 -3.26 -0.87
CA LYS A 200 -15.19 -2.30 -1.72
C LYS A 200 -15.05 -2.54 -3.23
N ASP A 201 -13.99 -3.21 -3.67
CA ASP A 201 -13.76 -3.55 -5.08
C ASP A 201 -12.62 -4.57 -5.21
N PRO A 202 -12.87 -5.83 -5.58
CA PRO A 202 -11.82 -6.84 -5.75
C PRO A 202 -10.86 -6.55 -6.91
N THR A 203 -11.18 -5.59 -7.79
CA THR A 203 -10.28 -5.17 -8.88
C THR A 203 -9.24 -4.15 -8.44
N LYS A 204 -9.37 -3.57 -7.24
CA LYS A 204 -8.40 -2.62 -6.71
C LYS A 204 -7.35 -3.35 -5.90
N LEU A 205 -6.12 -3.36 -6.42
CA LEU A 205 -4.97 -3.92 -5.73
C LEU A 205 -4.87 -3.32 -4.32
N PRO A 206 -4.70 -4.17 -3.29
CA PRO A 206 -4.35 -3.69 -1.97
C PRO A 206 -2.99 -3.02 -2.11
N ASN A 207 -2.93 -1.75 -1.72
CA ASN A 207 -1.75 -0.88 -1.77
C ASN A 207 -1.55 -0.16 -3.10
N ARG A 208 -1.83 1.14 -3.06
CA ARG A 208 -1.41 2.09 -4.08
C ARG A 208 -0.28 2.93 -3.51
N LEU A 209 0.77 3.13 -4.30
CA LEU A 209 1.80 4.11 -3.98
C LEU A 209 1.21 5.50 -4.23
N THR A 210 1.18 6.32 -3.19
CA THR A 210 0.85 7.74 -3.31
C THR A 210 2.12 8.53 -3.06
N ALA A 211 2.62 9.20 -4.09
CA ALA A 211 3.75 10.10 -3.97
C ALA A 211 3.27 11.53 -3.83
N THR A 212 3.89 12.28 -2.93
CA THR A 212 3.69 13.72 -2.75
C THR A 212 5.03 14.44 -2.83
N LEU A 213 4.99 15.73 -3.19
CA LEU A 213 6.16 16.58 -3.19
C LEU A 213 6.52 16.91 -1.75
N SER A 214 7.78 16.64 -1.36
CA SER A 214 8.30 17.08 -0.08
C SER A 214 8.26 18.61 0.00
N GLU A 215 7.84 19.18 1.14
CA GLU A 215 7.79 20.64 1.37
C GLU A 215 9.19 21.29 1.50
N THR A 216 10.23 20.59 1.05
CA THR A 216 11.62 21.05 1.06
C THR A 216 11.79 22.29 0.19
N GLY A 217 11.95 23.45 0.84
CA GLY A 217 12.33 24.80 0.38
C GLY A 217 12.31 25.19 -1.11
N SER A 218 12.89 26.36 -1.41
CA SER A 218 12.87 26.93 -2.77
C SER A 218 13.89 26.32 -3.73
N LYS A 219 14.80 25.45 -3.25
CA LYS A 219 15.92 24.91 -4.02
C LYS A 219 15.88 23.39 -4.12
N TYR A 220 16.15 22.88 -5.32
CA TYR A 220 16.35 21.45 -5.57
C TYR A 220 17.55 20.92 -4.83
N THR A 221 17.44 19.66 -4.41
CA THR A 221 18.55 18.94 -3.81
C THR A 221 19.45 18.46 -4.95
N THR A 222 20.76 18.60 -4.79
CA THR A 222 21.72 17.96 -5.69
C THR A 222 22.06 16.60 -5.09
N LEU A 223 21.71 15.52 -5.79
CA LEU A 223 21.93 14.16 -5.32
C LEU A 223 23.24 13.60 -5.89
N PRO A 224 24.22 13.25 -5.03
CA PRO A 224 25.44 12.58 -5.47
C PRO A 224 25.12 11.25 -6.14
N ILE A 225 25.79 10.96 -7.25
CA ILE A 225 25.56 9.76 -8.06
C ILE A 225 25.92 8.48 -7.27
N GLU A 226 26.87 8.62 -6.36
CA GLU A 226 27.40 7.58 -5.49
C GLU A 226 26.37 7.15 -4.44
N ASP A 227 25.43 8.03 -4.09
CA ASP A 227 24.39 7.79 -3.09
C ASP A 227 23.14 7.14 -3.68
N ILE A 228 23.01 7.13 -5.00
CA ILE A 228 21.92 6.47 -5.73
C ILE A 228 22.21 4.96 -5.79
N ASN A 229 21.31 4.17 -5.23
CA ASN A 229 21.35 2.72 -5.26
C ASN A 229 20.66 2.18 -6.51
N TYR A 230 19.43 2.63 -6.77
CA TYR A 230 18.62 2.21 -7.92
C TYR A 230 18.06 3.40 -8.69
N ILE A 231 17.90 3.25 -10.00
CA ILE A 231 17.24 4.23 -10.87
C ILE A 231 16.18 3.52 -11.70
N TYR A 232 14.96 4.05 -11.69
CA TYR A 232 13.80 3.46 -12.34
C TYR A 232 13.21 4.40 -13.38
N ASN A 233 12.87 3.81 -14.52
CA ASN A 233 11.90 4.35 -15.45
C ASN A 233 10.50 3.97 -14.95
N TYR A 234 9.82 4.93 -14.33
CA TYR A 234 8.60 4.66 -13.59
C TYR A 234 7.40 4.38 -14.50
N ASN A 235 6.43 3.61 -13.98
CA ASN A 235 5.14 3.46 -14.65
C ASN A 235 4.27 4.70 -14.46
N LYS A 236 3.85 5.27 -15.59
CA LYS A 236 3.04 6.48 -15.67
C LYS A 236 1.80 6.45 -14.76
N LYS A 237 1.16 5.30 -14.52
CA LYS A 237 -0.08 5.26 -13.72
C LYS A 237 0.08 5.72 -12.27
N ASP A 238 1.19 5.38 -11.62
CA ASP A 238 1.36 5.63 -10.18
C ASP A 238 1.95 7.01 -9.88
N PHE A 239 2.90 7.47 -10.71
CA PHE A 239 3.59 8.75 -10.50
C PHE A 239 3.08 9.91 -11.37
N ASN A 240 2.23 9.68 -12.38
CA ASN A 240 1.68 10.79 -13.18
C ASN A 240 0.97 11.86 -12.33
N PRO A 241 0.17 11.54 -11.30
CA PRO A 241 -0.48 12.57 -10.50
C PRO A 241 0.52 13.51 -9.81
N VAL A 242 1.59 12.95 -9.22
CA VAL A 242 2.61 13.77 -8.56
C VAL A 242 3.44 14.55 -9.57
N ILE A 243 3.75 13.97 -10.73
CA ILE A 243 4.53 14.62 -11.79
C ILE A 243 3.74 15.75 -12.45
N ASN A 244 2.46 15.54 -12.75
CA ASN A 244 1.59 16.59 -13.28
C ASN A 244 1.43 17.75 -12.28
N LYS A 245 1.37 17.44 -10.98
CA LYS A 245 1.40 18.47 -9.93
C LYS A 245 2.76 19.17 -9.90
N PHE A 246 3.86 18.44 -10.03
CA PHE A 246 5.22 18.97 -10.01
C PHE A 246 5.49 19.97 -11.13
N ILE A 247 5.14 19.63 -12.37
CA ILE A 247 5.44 20.46 -13.54
C ILE A 247 4.65 21.77 -13.57
N THR A 248 3.55 21.86 -12.83
CA THR A 248 2.75 23.08 -12.69
C THR A 248 3.25 23.99 -11.55
N THR A 249 4.25 23.54 -10.78
CA THR A 249 4.82 24.36 -9.71
C THR A 249 5.68 25.50 -10.29
N LYS A 250 5.59 26.69 -9.67
CA LYS A 250 6.48 27.82 -9.98
C LYS A 250 7.97 27.46 -9.80
N ARG A 251 8.24 26.49 -8.93
CA ARG A 251 9.60 26.00 -8.68
C ARG A 251 10.16 25.27 -9.90
N PHE A 252 9.36 24.42 -10.55
CA PHE A 252 9.77 23.75 -11.79
C PHE A 252 9.93 24.74 -12.95
N ASP A 253 9.03 25.72 -13.07
CA ASP A 253 9.19 26.80 -14.05
C ASP A 253 10.50 27.59 -13.85
N ASN A 254 10.85 27.92 -12.59
CA ASN A 254 12.13 28.56 -12.28
C ASN A 254 13.32 27.67 -12.63
N TYR A 255 13.23 26.36 -12.38
CA TYR A 255 14.25 25.40 -12.76
C TYR A 255 14.45 25.35 -14.27
N LEU A 256 13.36 25.20 -15.02
CA LEU A 256 13.32 25.17 -16.47
C LEU A 256 14.06 26.38 -17.05
N LYS A 257 13.65 27.59 -16.67
CA LYS A 257 14.26 28.85 -17.12
C LYS A 257 15.74 28.92 -16.76
N LYS A 258 16.10 28.59 -15.51
CA LYS A 258 17.50 28.63 -15.06
C LYS A 258 18.36 27.63 -15.82
N ALA A 259 17.89 26.39 -16.00
CA ALA A 259 18.62 25.33 -16.68
C ALA A 259 18.87 25.69 -18.15
N ILE A 260 17.83 26.10 -18.88
CA ILE A 260 17.92 26.50 -20.29
C ILE A 260 18.85 27.71 -20.46
N ASN A 261 18.65 28.78 -19.68
CA ASN A 261 19.49 29.97 -19.79
C ASN A 261 20.96 29.69 -19.44
N SER A 262 21.21 28.90 -18.38
CA SER A 262 22.58 28.55 -17.99
C SER A 262 23.29 27.74 -19.07
N TYR A 263 22.57 26.77 -19.66
CA TYR A 263 23.09 25.94 -20.74
C TYR A 263 23.49 26.77 -21.97
N PHE A 264 22.56 27.57 -22.52
CA PHE A 264 22.85 28.35 -23.73
C PHE A 264 23.86 29.47 -23.48
N THR A 265 23.85 30.11 -22.31
CA THR A 265 24.87 31.12 -21.95
C THR A 265 26.26 30.50 -21.88
N ARG A 266 26.41 29.34 -21.24
CA ARG A 266 27.70 28.63 -21.20
C ARG A 266 28.14 28.22 -22.60
N LYS A 267 27.24 27.69 -23.43
CA LYS A 267 27.54 27.31 -24.82
C LYS A 267 27.98 28.52 -25.66
N PHE A 268 27.33 29.67 -25.50
CA PHE A 268 27.70 30.92 -26.16
C PHE A 268 29.11 31.39 -25.71
N ASN A 269 29.38 31.37 -24.41
CA ASN A 269 30.68 31.74 -23.86
C ASN A 269 31.81 30.82 -24.39
N LEU A 270 31.58 29.51 -24.45
CA LEU A 270 32.55 28.57 -25.01
C LEU A 270 32.84 28.86 -26.49
N LYS A 271 31.81 29.15 -27.30
CA LYS A 271 31.99 29.54 -28.71
C LYS A 271 32.80 30.83 -28.83
N ARG A 272 32.54 31.82 -27.97
CA ARG A 272 33.30 33.07 -27.93
C ARG A 272 34.78 32.83 -27.58
N LEU A 273 35.05 32.10 -26.50
CA LEU A 273 36.41 31.75 -26.08
C LEU A 273 37.16 30.92 -27.13
N MET A 274 36.46 30.02 -27.82
CA MET A 274 37.00 29.26 -28.94
C MET A 274 37.40 30.20 -30.10
N SER A 275 36.58 31.20 -30.44
CA SER A 275 36.91 32.20 -31.47
C SER A 275 38.04 33.17 -31.08
N GLU A 276 38.21 33.42 -29.78
CA GLU A 276 39.24 34.31 -29.22
C GLU A 276 40.55 33.57 -28.88
N SER A 277 40.57 32.24 -29.05
CA SER A 277 41.71 31.41 -28.66
C SER A 277 42.97 31.75 -29.48
N LYS A 278 44.09 31.96 -28.77
CA LYS A 278 45.39 32.26 -29.39
C LYS A 278 46.22 31.01 -29.68
N THR A 279 45.92 29.92 -28.98
CA THR A 279 46.62 28.66 -29.09
C THR A 279 45.68 27.57 -29.58
N ARG A 280 46.22 26.60 -30.30
CA ARG A 280 45.49 25.41 -30.75
C ARG A 280 45.00 24.57 -29.56
N GLU A 281 45.77 24.56 -28.48
CA GLU A 281 45.42 23.82 -27.26
C GLU A 281 44.15 24.38 -26.60
N ASP A 282 44.09 25.70 -26.41
CA ASP A 282 42.89 26.37 -25.89
C ASP A 282 41.68 26.14 -26.79
N PHE A 283 41.85 26.28 -28.11
CA PHE A 283 40.79 25.99 -29.08
C PHE A 283 40.25 24.57 -28.91
N ASN A 284 41.14 23.57 -28.88
CA ASN A 284 40.77 22.16 -28.75
C ASN A 284 40.08 21.89 -27.40
N ASN A 285 40.54 22.52 -26.32
CA ASN A 285 39.92 22.38 -25.00
C ASN A 285 38.48 22.91 -24.99
N TYR A 286 38.25 24.12 -25.49
CA TYR A 286 36.89 24.69 -25.57
C TYR A 286 35.99 23.92 -26.55
N ALA A 287 36.56 23.44 -27.66
CA ALA A 287 35.84 22.59 -28.60
C ALA A 287 35.41 21.25 -27.97
N SER A 288 36.28 20.60 -27.18
CA SER A 288 35.95 19.37 -26.45
C SER A 288 34.79 19.60 -25.48
N GLN A 289 34.87 20.66 -24.67
CA GLN A 289 33.79 21.02 -23.73
C GLN A 289 32.47 21.31 -24.47
N LEU A 290 32.53 21.93 -25.64
CA LEU A 290 31.35 22.21 -26.46
C LEU A 290 30.70 20.92 -26.99
N VAL A 291 31.50 19.93 -27.35
CA VAL A 291 31.04 18.60 -27.80
C VAL A 291 30.43 17.83 -26.63
N GLU A 292 31.06 17.86 -25.47
CA GLU A 292 30.56 17.19 -24.25
C GLU A 292 29.21 17.72 -23.79
N MET A 293 28.96 19.02 -23.96
CA MET A 293 27.69 19.65 -23.58
C MET A 293 26.50 19.21 -24.43
N ASN A 294 26.66 18.42 -25.51
CA ASN A 294 25.58 18.15 -26.46
C ASN A 294 24.37 17.43 -25.83
N ALA A 295 23.30 18.18 -25.58
CA ALA A 295 22.02 17.67 -25.09
C ALA A 295 21.18 17.09 -26.24
N PHE A 296 20.57 15.92 -26.03
CA PHE A 296 19.88 15.19 -27.11
C PHE A 296 18.76 15.97 -27.81
N ASN A 297 18.06 16.87 -27.10
CA ASN A 297 16.94 17.64 -27.62
C ASN A 297 17.28 19.13 -27.83
N GLU A 298 18.56 19.51 -27.91
CA GLU A 298 18.98 20.91 -27.96
C GLU A 298 18.26 21.72 -29.05
N ASP A 299 18.26 21.23 -30.30
CA ASP A 299 17.71 21.97 -31.43
C ASP A 299 16.22 22.30 -31.24
N ILE A 300 15.46 21.35 -30.69
CA ILE A 300 14.04 21.52 -30.39
C ILE A 300 13.85 22.59 -29.33
N VAL A 301 14.59 22.51 -28.22
CA VAL A 301 14.47 23.47 -27.12
C VAL A 301 14.94 24.86 -27.55
N LYS A 302 15.98 24.94 -28.39
CA LYS A 302 16.46 26.19 -28.95
C LYS A 302 15.37 26.88 -29.78
N MET A 303 14.71 26.16 -30.68
CA MET A 303 13.60 26.71 -31.48
C MET A 303 12.46 27.22 -30.59
N MET A 304 12.10 26.46 -29.55
CA MET A 304 11.07 26.90 -28.58
C MET A 304 11.50 28.17 -27.85
N TRP A 305 12.73 28.19 -27.32
CA TRP A 305 13.25 29.31 -26.54
C TRP A 305 13.38 30.61 -27.36
N GLU A 306 13.88 30.52 -28.59
CA GLU A 306 13.95 31.68 -29.50
C GLU A 306 12.54 32.19 -29.82
N SER A 307 11.57 31.30 -30.08
CA SER A 307 10.19 31.70 -30.36
C SER A 307 9.53 32.44 -29.19
N GLU A 308 9.78 32.02 -27.95
CA GLU A 308 9.28 32.70 -26.75
C GLU A 308 9.89 34.09 -26.59
N GLN A 309 11.20 34.24 -26.87
CA GLN A 309 11.87 35.54 -26.80
C GLN A 309 11.31 36.54 -27.82
N PHE A 310 11.06 36.09 -29.05
CA PHE A 310 10.43 36.92 -30.08
C PHE A 310 9.04 37.42 -29.63
N LEU A 311 8.22 36.53 -29.04
CA LEU A 311 6.89 36.90 -28.55
C LEU A 311 6.90 37.86 -27.36
N THR A 312 7.94 37.82 -26.52
CA THR A 312 8.11 38.80 -25.44
C THR A 312 8.59 40.16 -25.98
N ALA A 313 9.48 40.17 -26.97
CA ALA A 313 10.00 41.40 -27.56
C ALA A 313 8.94 42.19 -28.34
N GLU A 314 7.93 41.54 -28.93
CA GLU A 314 6.81 42.22 -29.59
C GLU A 314 5.80 42.89 -28.64
N LYS A 315 5.85 42.54 -27.33
CA LYS A 315 4.94 43.08 -26.32
C LYS A 315 5.50 44.27 -25.55
N GLU A 316 6.79 44.57 -25.72
CA GLU A 316 7.49 45.72 -25.13
C GLU A 316 7.56 46.89 -26.12
#